data_AF-A0A845ZQ99-F1
#
_entry.id   AF-A0A845ZQ99-F1
#
_cell.length_a   1.000
_cell.length_b   1.000
_cell.length_c   1.000
_cell.angle_alpha   90.00
_cell.angle_beta   90.00
_cell.angle_gamma   90.00
#
_symmetry.space_group_name_H-M   'P 1'
#
loop_
_entity.id
_entity.type
_entity.pdbx_description
1 polymer ?
#
loop_
_entity_poly.entity_id
_entity_poly.type
_entity_poly.pdbx_seq_one_letter_code
_entity_poly.pdbx_strand_id
1 'polypeptide(L)'
;MKRLIQFILMTLLGLILSHGVHALPFSAGHQPSVISTQPSALSHQHSTISTDLLALSNSEQNATVSRTQQEAGSTKHYLLLETGKQYYDAGQYADAARVLQQAAQAYQATGDILNQAQALRLLSLVTQQLGEWDQAQAAIDSSLSLLETVSRGGEGVLAKVLNTQGRLQLVQGNAEAALNTWQNAEALYAQANDRVGVLGSQINQAQAMQSLGLYRRAKKLLTQVRQTLLAQPDSPLKAIGLHNLGNVF
;
A
#
# COMPACT_ATOMS: atom_id res chain seq x y z
N MET A 1 -51.66 0.75 18.10
CA MET A 1 -52.16 0.56 16.72
C MET A 1 -51.36 -0.55 16.05
N LYS A 2 -52.09 -1.47 15.39
CA LYS A 2 -51.74 -2.39 14.28
C LYS A 2 -50.23 -2.50 13.88
N ARG A 3 -49.57 -3.66 14.11
CA ARG A 3 -49.35 -4.84 13.19
C ARG A 3 -48.16 -4.62 12.21
N LEU A 4 -47.37 -5.58 11.71
CA LEU A 4 -47.10 -7.04 11.84
C LEU A 4 -46.22 -7.43 10.59
N ILE A 5 -45.59 -8.63 10.58
CA ILE A 5 -44.82 -9.31 9.47
C ILE A 5 -43.34 -8.84 9.39
N GLN A 6 -42.29 -9.67 9.51
CA GLN A 6 -42.10 -11.10 9.88
C GLN A 6 -42.39 -12.21 8.84
N PHE A 7 -41.43 -12.52 7.95
CA PHE A 7 -41.22 -13.77 7.14
C PHE A 7 -39.84 -13.67 6.41
N ILE A 8 -39.09 -14.70 5.99
CA ILE A 8 -39.09 -16.17 6.21
C ILE A 8 -37.64 -16.70 6.13
N LEU A 9 -37.36 -17.78 6.86
CA LEU A 9 -36.15 -18.61 6.79
C LEU A 9 -36.36 -19.73 5.74
N MET A 10 -35.44 -19.93 4.78
CA MET A 10 -35.39 -21.15 3.95
C MET A 10 -33.97 -21.72 3.87
N THR A 11 -33.81 -22.88 4.49
CA THR A 11 -32.67 -23.78 4.35
C THR A 11 -32.75 -24.55 3.02
N LEU A 12 -31.60 -25.00 2.49
CA LEU A 12 -31.58 -26.16 1.61
C LEU A 12 -30.42 -27.09 1.96
N LEU A 13 -30.77 -28.34 2.27
CA LEU A 13 -29.86 -29.44 2.53
C LEU A 13 -29.72 -30.26 1.24
N GLY A 14 -28.49 -30.55 0.80
CA GLY A 14 -28.22 -31.32 -0.41
C GLY A 14 -27.44 -32.60 -0.10
N LEU A 15 -28.13 -33.65 0.36
CA LEU A 15 -27.54 -34.97 0.57
C LEU A 15 -27.86 -35.87 -0.64
N ILE A 16 -26.83 -36.41 -1.32
CA ILE A 16 -27.02 -37.50 -2.29
C ILE A 16 -26.04 -38.63 -1.93
N LEU A 17 -26.61 -39.71 -1.39
CA LEU A 17 -25.96 -41.03 -1.35
C LEU A 17 -26.20 -41.71 -2.70
N SER A 18 -25.16 -42.28 -3.31
CA SER A 18 -25.33 -43.37 -4.28
C SER A 18 -24.62 -44.61 -3.77
N HIS A 19 -25.37 -45.71 -3.75
CA HIS A 19 -24.83 -47.06 -3.58
C HIS A 19 -24.03 -47.38 -4.88
N GLY A 20 -23.03 -48.25 -4.92
CA GLY A 20 -22.83 -49.47 -4.15
C GLY A 20 -22.94 -50.65 -5.12
N VAL A 21 -21.81 -51.20 -5.57
CA VAL A 21 -21.75 -52.35 -6.47
C VAL A 21 -20.88 -53.44 -5.84
N HIS A 22 -21.51 -54.54 -5.45
CA HIS A 22 -20.86 -55.79 -5.10
C HIS A 22 -20.85 -56.71 -6.33
N ALA A 23 -19.67 -57.22 -6.70
CA ALA A 23 -19.53 -58.39 -7.56
C ALA A 23 -18.21 -59.13 -7.23
N LEU A 24 -18.36 -60.32 -6.67
CA LEU A 24 -17.38 -61.40 -6.59
C LEU A 24 -18.05 -62.64 -7.24
N PRO A 25 -17.35 -63.77 -7.44
CA PRO A 25 -16.01 -63.96 -7.97
C PRO A 25 -16.03 -64.93 -9.19
N PHE A 26 -14.92 -65.13 -9.91
CA PHE A 26 -14.70 -66.39 -10.62
C PHE A 26 -13.23 -66.81 -10.69
N SER A 27 -12.99 -68.09 -10.97
CA SER A 27 -11.80 -68.86 -10.60
C SER A 27 -11.09 -69.49 -11.81
N ALA A 28 -9.83 -69.91 -11.59
CA ALA A 28 -8.94 -70.66 -12.49
C ALA A 28 -8.57 -69.95 -13.81
N GLY A 29 -7.35 -70.02 -14.32
CA GLY A 29 -6.21 -70.89 -14.01
C GLY A 29 -5.44 -71.17 -15.31
N HIS A 30 -4.25 -71.76 -15.21
CA HIS A 30 -3.25 -72.04 -16.27
C HIS A 30 -2.15 -70.98 -16.45
N GLN A 31 -0.96 -71.33 -15.97
CA GLN A 31 0.31 -70.88 -16.54
C GLN A 31 0.46 -71.45 -17.96
N PRO A 32 1.27 -70.81 -18.81
CA PRO A 32 2.49 -71.52 -19.23
C PRO A 32 3.76 -70.67 -19.15
N SER A 33 4.89 -71.38 -19.22
CA SER A 33 6.23 -70.90 -18.91
C SER A 33 6.91 -70.11 -20.04
N VAL A 34 7.61 -69.05 -19.64
CA VAL A 34 8.95 -68.61 -20.13
C VAL A 34 9.20 -68.65 -21.65
N ILE A 35 9.23 -67.46 -22.28
CA ILE A 35 10.32 -67.10 -23.21
C ILE A 35 10.90 -65.77 -22.74
N SER A 36 12.22 -65.76 -22.52
CA SER A 36 12.98 -64.55 -22.22
C SER A 36 13.30 -63.80 -23.52
N THR A 37 12.87 -62.55 -23.62
CA THR A 37 13.45 -61.58 -24.55
C THR A 37 13.85 -60.33 -23.76
N GLN A 38 15.15 -60.05 -23.72
CA GLN A 38 15.66 -58.80 -23.14
C GLN A 38 15.03 -57.60 -23.86
N PRO A 39 14.50 -56.60 -23.14
CA PRO A 39 14.30 -55.27 -23.70
C PRO A 39 15.67 -54.68 -24.06
N SER A 40 15.85 -54.30 -25.32
CA SER A 40 17.05 -53.61 -25.78
C SER A 40 17.16 -52.24 -25.10
N ALA A 41 18.26 -52.02 -24.37
CA ALA A 41 18.48 -50.85 -23.50
C ALA A 41 18.81 -49.54 -24.24
N LEU A 42 18.13 -49.27 -25.37
CA LEU A 42 18.29 -48.06 -26.18
C LEU A 42 16.98 -47.27 -26.39
N SER A 43 15.82 -47.81 -26.00
CA SER A 43 14.53 -47.10 -26.10
C SER A 43 14.26 -46.13 -24.92
N HIS A 44 14.75 -46.45 -23.72
CA HIS A 44 14.37 -45.72 -22.51
C HIS A 44 15.06 -44.35 -22.33
N GLN A 45 16.26 -44.12 -22.87
CA GLN A 45 16.94 -42.82 -22.76
C GLN A 45 16.27 -41.71 -23.58
N HIS A 46 15.74 -42.01 -24.77
CA HIS A 46 15.02 -41.01 -25.56
C HIS A 46 13.69 -40.62 -24.91
N SER A 47 12.99 -41.56 -24.27
CA SER A 47 11.77 -41.29 -23.53
C SER A 47 12.01 -40.37 -22.32
N THR A 48 13.02 -40.68 -21.49
CA THR A 48 13.33 -39.87 -20.31
C THR A 48 13.83 -38.48 -20.69
N ILE A 49 14.71 -38.37 -21.69
CA ILE A 49 15.17 -37.06 -22.19
C ILE A 49 13.99 -36.24 -22.71
N SER A 50 13.04 -36.83 -23.45
CA SER A 50 11.84 -36.10 -23.88
C SER A 50 10.95 -35.66 -22.72
N THR A 51 10.74 -36.48 -21.69
CA THR A 51 9.95 -36.07 -20.52
C THR A 51 10.65 -35.00 -19.69
N ASP A 52 11.97 -35.08 -19.54
CA ASP A 52 12.76 -34.09 -18.79
C ASP A 52 12.82 -32.75 -19.53
N LEU A 53 12.95 -32.77 -20.86
CA LEU A 53 12.93 -31.56 -21.69
C LEU A 53 11.55 -30.86 -21.66
N LEU A 54 10.46 -31.65 -21.68
CA LEU A 54 9.09 -31.14 -21.52
C LEU A 54 8.84 -30.60 -20.10
N ALA A 55 9.36 -31.26 -19.07
CA ALA A 55 9.26 -30.79 -17.68
C ALA A 55 10.01 -29.46 -17.50
N LEU A 56 11.22 -29.34 -18.06
CA LEU A 56 11.99 -28.10 -18.06
C LEU A 56 11.25 -26.99 -18.81
N SER A 57 10.76 -27.23 -20.04
CA SER A 57 10.03 -26.20 -20.80
C SER A 57 8.74 -25.75 -20.09
N ASN A 58 8.00 -26.67 -19.48
CA ASN A 58 6.81 -26.34 -18.69
C ASN A 58 7.17 -25.55 -17.42
N SER A 59 8.33 -25.81 -16.80
CA SER A 59 8.81 -25.06 -15.64
C SER A 59 9.22 -23.64 -16.01
N GLU A 60 9.89 -23.45 -17.15
CA GLU A 60 10.27 -22.13 -17.68
C GLU A 60 9.05 -21.32 -18.15
N GLN A 61 8.05 -21.97 -18.77
CA GLN A 61 6.78 -21.32 -19.12
C GLN A 61 5.97 -20.93 -17.88
N ASN A 62 5.85 -21.80 -16.86
CA ASN A 62 5.18 -21.42 -15.62
C ASN A 62 5.92 -20.30 -14.88
N ALA A 63 7.25 -20.28 -14.90
CA ALA A 63 8.05 -19.21 -14.31
C ALA A 63 7.85 -17.87 -15.06
N THR A 64 7.81 -17.86 -16.39
CA THR A 64 7.56 -16.64 -17.18
C THR A 64 6.11 -16.14 -17.08
N VAL A 65 5.12 -17.03 -17.03
CA VAL A 65 3.71 -16.66 -16.78
C VAL A 65 3.52 -16.09 -15.37
N SER A 66 4.13 -16.70 -14.35
CA SER A 66 4.07 -16.19 -12.97
C SER A 66 4.72 -14.80 -12.86
N ARG A 67 5.87 -14.61 -13.51
CA ARG A 67 6.59 -13.32 -13.52
C ARG A 67 5.78 -12.22 -14.21
N THR A 68 5.22 -12.49 -15.39
CA THR A 68 4.37 -11.50 -16.10
C THR A 68 3.06 -11.20 -15.38
N GLN A 69 2.43 -12.17 -14.69
CA GLN A 69 1.28 -11.91 -13.83
C GLN A 69 1.63 -11.04 -12.62
N GLN A 70 2.81 -11.26 -12.01
CA GLN A 70 3.27 -10.47 -10.86
C GLN A 70 3.68 -9.04 -11.26
N GLU A 71 4.28 -8.86 -12.45
CA GLU A 71 4.58 -7.55 -13.04
C GLU A 71 3.29 -6.78 -13.41
N ALA A 72 2.30 -7.46 -14.00
CA ALA A 72 0.99 -6.88 -14.29
C ALA A 72 0.22 -6.49 -13.01
N GLY A 73 0.28 -7.33 -11.97
CA GLY A 73 -0.29 -7.04 -10.65
C GLY A 73 0.36 -5.82 -10.00
N SER A 74 1.70 -5.77 -9.98
CA SER A 74 2.46 -4.63 -9.44
C SER A 74 2.11 -3.32 -10.14
N THR A 75 1.99 -3.36 -11.48
CA THR A 75 1.56 -2.21 -12.30
C THR A 75 0.15 -1.74 -11.94
N LYS A 76 -0.78 -2.68 -11.72
CA LYS A 76 -2.16 -2.40 -11.30
C LYS A 76 -2.21 -1.78 -9.89
N HIS A 77 -1.36 -2.20 -8.97
CA HIS A 77 -1.33 -1.66 -7.60
C HIS A 77 -0.79 -0.22 -7.59
N TYR A 78 0.26 0.06 -8.37
CA TYR A 78 0.76 1.42 -8.61
C TYR A 78 -0.32 2.35 -9.19
N LEU A 79 -1.11 1.86 -10.15
CA LEU A 79 -2.21 2.63 -10.74
C LEU A 79 -3.27 3.02 -9.69
N LEU A 80 -3.61 2.14 -8.74
CA LEU A 80 -4.55 2.49 -7.66
C LEU A 80 -4.04 3.64 -6.79
N LEU A 81 -2.76 3.61 -6.39
CA LEU A 81 -2.17 4.69 -5.59
C LEU A 81 -2.23 6.04 -6.31
N GLU A 82 -1.92 6.06 -7.60
CA GLU A 82 -1.93 7.28 -8.40
C GLU A 82 -3.36 7.78 -8.69
N THR A 83 -4.29 6.88 -9.03
CA THR A 83 -5.72 7.21 -9.17
C THR A 83 -6.29 7.78 -7.87
N GLY A 84 -5.87 7.26 -6.71
CA GLY A 84 -6.24 7.79 -5.39
C GLY A 84 -5.79 9.23 -5.17
N LYS A 85 -4.59 9.60 -5.64
CA LYS A 85 -4.12 11.01 -5.63
C LYS A 85 -4.92 11.88 -6.60
N GLN A 86 -5.15 11.41 -7.81
CA GLN A 86 -5.91 12.15 -8.83
C GLN A 86 -7.32 12.50 -8.32
N TYR A 87 -7.99 11.56 -7.64
CA TYR A 87 -9.27 11.86 -6.98
C TYR A 87 -9.13 12.86 -5.83
N TYR A 88 -8.07 12.79 -5.02
CA TYR A 88 -7.80 13.78 -3.96
C TYR A 88 -7.56 15.19 -4.53
N ASP A 89 -6.73 15.31 -5.57
CA ASP A 89 -6.39 16.58 -6.23
C ASP A 89 -7.62 17.18 -6.95
N ALA A 90 -8.54 16.33 -7.43
CA ALA A 90 -9.83 16.72 -7.97
C ALA A 90 -10.92 17.03 -6.91
N GLY A 91 -10.60 16.92 -5.62
CA GLY A 91 -11.57 17.12 -4.51
C GLY A 91 -12.59 16.00 -4.32
N GLN A 92 -12.46 14.88 -5.04
CA GLN A 92 -13.34 13.72 -4.98
C GLN A 92 -12.97 12.79 -3.80
N TYR A 93 -13.03 13.33 -2.59
CA TYR A 93 -12.46 12.68 -1.39
C TYR A 93 -13.07 11.30 -1.08
N ALA A 94 -14.37 11.09 -1.27
CA ALA A 94 -14.99 9.77 -1.06
C ALA A 94 -14.45 8.69 -2.02
N ASP A 95 -14.23 9.03 -3.30
CA ASP A 95 -13.63 8.13 -4.29
C ASP A 95 -12.13 7.90 -4.01
N ALA A 96 -11.42 8.96 -3.61
CA ALA A 96 -10.02 8.85 -3.17
C ALA A 96 -9.89 7.86 -2.00
N ALA A 97 -10.72 7.98 -0.97
CA ALA A 97 -10.68 7.10 0.20
C ALA A 97 -10.89 5.63 -0.18
N ARG A 98 -11.93 5.35 -0.98
CA ARG A 98 -12.24 4.01 -1.50
C ARG A 98 -11.07 3.41 -2.28
N VAL A 99 -10.48 4.17 -3.20
CA VAL A 99 -9.37 3.69 -4.05
C VAL A 99 -8.08 3.53 -3.26
N LEU A 100 -7.78 4.41 -2.31
CA LEU A 100 -6.59 4.32 -1.46
C LEU A 100 -6.67 3.16 -0.46
N GLN A 101 -7.86 2.83 0.04
CA GLN A 101 -8.05 1.63 0.85
C GLN A 101 -7.84 0.35 0.02
N GLN A 102 -8.29 0.33 -1.24
CA GLN A 102 -7.99 -0.76 -2.18
C GLN A 102 -6.47 -0.85 -2.47
N ALA A 103 -5.79 0.28 -2.65
CA ALA A 103 -4.33 0.31 -2.83
C ALA A 103 -3.60 -0.25 -1.59
N ALA A 104 -3.98 0.17 -0.38
CA ALA A 104 -3.37 -0.30 0.86
C ALA A 104 -3.54 -1.82 1.04
N GLN A 105 -4.73 -2.37 0.78
CA GLN A 105 -4.99 -3.81 0.81
C GLN A 105 -4.16 -4.58 -0.24
N ALA A 106 -4.04 -4.03 -1.46
CA ALA A 106 -3.26 -4.63 -2.53
C ALA A 106 -1.75 -4.70 -2.21
N TYR A 107 -1.20 -3.62 -1.65
CA TYR A 107 0.21 -3.59 -1.22
C TYR A 107 0.48 -4.47 0.00
N GLN A 108 -0.48 -4.57 0.93
CA GLN A 108 -0.42 -5.53 2.04
C GLN A 108 -0.30 -6.97 1.51
N ALA A 109 -1.11 -7.33 0.51
CA ALA A 109 -1.10 -8.66 -0.09
C ALA A 109 0.21 -9.00 -0.83
N THR A 110 0.96 -7.98 -1.31
CA THR A 110 2.27 -8.18 -1.95
C THR A 110 3.46 -7.94 -1.03
N GLY A 111 3.25 -7.52 0.22
CA GLY A 111 4.33 -7.16 1.16
C GLY A 111 5.08 -5.87 0.81
N ASP A 112 4.48 -4.98 0.01
CA ASP A 112 5.09 -3.69 -0.33
C ASP A 112 4.82 -2.65 0.77
N ILE A 113 5.60 -2.73 1.84
CA ILE A 113 5.45 -1.94 3.07
C ILE A 113 5.49 -0.43 2.79
N LEU A 114 6.38 0.03 1.90
CA LEU A 114 6.56 1.45 1.62
C LEU A 114 5.35 2.04 0.87
N ASN A 115 4.82 1.34 -0.13
CA ASN A 115 3.65 1.82 -0.83
C ASN A 115 2.35 1.59 -0.03
N GLN A 116 2.27 0.56 0.81
CA GLN A 116 1.18 0.38 1.77
C GLN A 116 1.11 1.57 2.75
N ALA A 117 2.25 1.96 3.34
CA ALA A 117 2.34 3.15 4.20
C ALA A 117 1.93 4.43 3.44
N GLN A 118 2.40 4.62 2.21
CA GLN A 118 1.99 5.76 1.38
C GLN A 118 0.48 5.81 1.08
N ALA A 119 -0.14 4.66 0.82
CA ALA A 119 -1.58 4.55 0.62
C ALA A 119 -2.37 4.90 1.90
N LEU A 120 -1.96 4.36 3.05
CA LEU A 120 -2.57 4.64 4.35
C LEU A 120 -2.40 6.10 4.79
N ARG A 121 -1.23 6.70 4.52
CA ARG A 121 -1.00 8.14 4.72
C ARG A 121 -1.92 9.00 3.87
N LEU A 122 -2.11 8.67 2.59
CA LEU A 122 -3.04 9.39 1.72
C LEU A 122 -4.49 9.18 2.18
N LEU A 123 -4.85 7.97 2.62
CA LEU A 123 -6.16 7.70 3.19
C LEU A 123 -6.41 8.59 4.42
N SER A 124 -5.44 8.72 5.33
CA SER A 124 -5.52 9.65 6.47
C SER A 124 -5.68 11.11 6.05
N LEU A 125 -4.99 11.56 5.00
CA LEU A 125 -5.14 12.91 4.44
C LEU A 125 -6.55 13.12 3.86
N VAL A 126 -7.10 12.12 3.17
CA VAL A 126 -8.42 12.19 2.55
C VAL A 126 -9.53 12.17 3.61
N THR A 127 -9.46 11.27 4.59
CA THR A 127 -10.47 11.17 5.67
C THR A 127 -10.47 12.41 6.57
N GLN A 128 -9.34 13.12 6.71
CA GLN A 128 -9.32 14.48 7.29
C GLN A 128 -10.15 15.49 6.50
N GLN A 129 -10.14 15.47 5.16
CA GLN A 129 -10.98 16.36 4.35
C GLN A 129 -12.47 16.01 4.46
N LEU A 130 -12.79 14.76 4.77
CA LEU A 130 -14.15 14.29 5.06
C LEU A 130 -14.60 14.56 6.50
N GLY A 131 -13.70 15.03 7.39
CA GLY A 131 -13.98 15.21 8.82
C GLY A 131 -14.02 13.90 9.63
N GLU A 132 -13.55 12.80 9.06
CA GLU A 132 -13.56 11.45 9.65
C GLU A 132 -12.31 11.21 10.52
N TRP A 133 -12.20 11.98 11.61
CA TRP A 133 -10.98 12.08 12.41
C TRP A 133 -10.46 10.73 12.97
N ASP A 134 -11.36 9.86 13.41
CA ASP A 134 -10.98 8.53 13.94
C ASP A 134 -10.41 7.62 12.84
N GLN A 135 -10.98 7.68 11.63
CA GLN A 135 -10.44 6.95 10.47
C GLN A 135 -9.09 7.52 10.04
N ALA A 136 -8.93 8.85 10.10
CA ALA A 136 -7.65 9.50 9.83
C ALA A 136 -6.56 9.10 10.83
N GLN A 137 -6.91 8.97 12.10
CA GLN A 137 -6.01 8.51 13.17
C GLN A 137 -5.60 7.05 12.95
N ALA A 138 -6.58 6.14 12.79
CA ALA A 138 -6.31 4.73 12.55
C ALA A 138 -5.44 4.49 11.30
N ALA A 139 -5.67 5.25 10.23
CA ALA A 139 -4.87 5.15 9.00
C ALA A 139 -3.43 5.67 9.18
N ILE A 140 -3.21 6.77 9.93
CA ILE A 140 -1.85 7.28 10.13
C ILE A 140 -1.04 6.41 11.11
N ASP A 141 -1.68 5.87 12.16
CA ASP A 141 -1.02 4.98 13.12
C ASP A 141 -0.62 3.65 12.46
N SER A 142 -1.50 3.10 11.62
CA SER A 142 -1.18 1.93 10.78
C SER A 142 -0.01 2.23 9.84
N SER A 143 0.05 3.43 9.25
CA SER A 143 1.15 3.85 8.39
C SER A 143 2.47 4.05 9.15
N LEU A 144 2.44 4.43 10.42
CA LEU A 144 3.64 4.57 11.26
C LEU A 144 4.18 3.20 11.67
N SER A 145 3.31 2.32 12.18
CA SER A 145 3.71 0.98 12.64
C SER A 145 4.34 0.13 11.53
N LEU A 146 3.87 0.26 10.28
CA LEU A 146 4.52 -0.36 9.12
C LEU A 146 5.98 0.09 8.94
N LEU A 147 6.27 1.37 9.15
CA LEU A 147 7.59 1.96 8.93
C LEU A 147 8.58 1.68 10.06
N GLU A 148 8.11 1.35 11.27
CA GLU A 148 8.95 0.86 12.37
C GLU A 148 9.71 -0.43 11.99
N THR A 149 9.16 -1.23 11.08
CA THR A 149 9.81 -2.45 10.57
C THR A 149 10.87 -2.21 9.49
N VAL A 150 10.97 -0.98 8.94
CA VAL A 150 11.84 -0.66 7.80
C VAL A 150 13.19 -0.15 8.29
N SER A 151 14.24 -0.96 8.16
CA SER A 151 15.55 -0.64 8.75
C SER A 151 16.36 0.45 8.02
N ARG A 152 16.13 0.69 6.72
CA ARG A 152 16.77 1.74 5.88
C ARG A 152 15.90 2.07 4.66
N GLY A 153 15.99 3.29 4.14
CA GLY A 153 15.36 3.70 2.88
C GLY A 153 13.90 4.12 2.99
N GLY A 154 13.34 4.08 4.21
CA GLY A 154 11.98 4.53 4.51
C GLY A 154 11.89 5.99 4.93
N GLU A 155 13.01 6.71 5.07
CA GLU A 155 13.11 8.02 5.73
C GLU A 155 12.24 9.08 5.02
N GLY A 156 12.29 9.11 3.68
CA GLY A 156 11.47 10.02 2.87
C GLY A 156 9.97 9.67 2.82
N VAL A 157 9.59 8.43 3.18
CA VAL A 157 8.19 8.05 3.38
C VAL A 157 7.75 8.43 4.79
N LEU A 158 8.56 8.11 5.81
CA LEU A 158 8.31 8.46 7.21
C LEU A 158 8.16 9.99 7.39
N ALA A 159 8.99 10.79 6.73
CA ALA A 159 8.86 12.25 6.71
C ALA A 159 7.46 12.71 6.22
N LYS A 160 6.93 12.08 5.17
CA LYS A 160 5.59 12.36 4.63
C LYS A 160 4.49 11.92 5.59
N VAL A 161 4.67 10.77 6.25
CA VAL A 161 3.75 10.25 7.28
C VAL A 161 3.69 11.20 8.47
N LEU A 162 4.84 11.55 9.07
CA LEU A 162 4.90 12.53 10.16
C LEU A 162 4.34 13.89 9.74
N ASN A 163 4.62 14.38 8.53
CA ASN A 163 4.03 15.62 8.04
C ASN A 163 2.49 15.58 7.95
N THR A 164 1.92 14.40 7.71
CA THR A 164 0.47 14.14 7.68
C THR A 164 -0.11 14.01 9.09
N GLN A 165 0.64 13.38 10.02
CA GLN A 165 0.31 13.27 11.43
C GLN A 165 0.32 14.65 12.13
N GLY A 166 1.33 15.48 11.89
CA GLY A 166 1.42 16.83 12.47
C GLY A 166 0.23 17.71 12.10
N ARG A 167 -0.30 17.57 10.87
CA ARG A 167 -1.52 18.27 10.46
C ARG A 167 -2.75 17.75 11.22
N LEU A 168 -2.89 16.43 11.39
CA LEU A 168 -3.96 15.82 12.17
C LEU A 168 -3.93 16.30 13.63
N GLN A 169 -2.74 16.31 14.23
CA GLN A 169 -2.51 16.85 15.58
C GLN A 169 -2.92 18.32 15.67
N LEU A 170 -2.55 19.17 14.68
CA LEU A 170 -2.91 20.58 14.70
C LEU A 170 -4.42 20.82 14.62
N VAL A 171 -5.14 20.12 13.73
CA VAL A 171 -6.62 20.28 13.61
C VAL A 171 -7.37 19.71 14.81
N GLN A 172 -6.78 18.76 15.55
CA GLN A 172 -7.27 18.29 16.85
C GLN A 172 -6.90 19.22 18.02
N GLY A 173 -6.24 20.36 17.77
CA GLY A 173 -5.82 21.34 18.79
C GLY A 173 -4.49 21.03 19.48
N ASN A 174 -3.83 19.92 19.14
CA ASN A 174 -2.57 19.47 19.74
C ASN A 174 -1.35 20.16 19.10
N ALA A 175 -1.32 21.50 19.12
CA ALA A 175 -0.34 22.31 18.38
C ALA A 175 1.13 22.09 18.82
N GLU A 176 1.38 21.75 20.10
CA GLU A 176 2.73 21.40 20.57
C GLU A 176 3.21 20.06 20.02
N ALA A 177 2.34 19.04 19.98
CA ALA A 177 2.65 17.78 19.33
C ALA A 177 2.91 17.98 17.83
N ALA A 178 2.06 18.76 17.15
CA ALA A 178 2.24 19.09 15.74
C ALA A 178 3.60 19.76 15.44
N LEU A 179 4.03 20.71 16.28
CA LEU A 179 5.32 21.36 16.16
C LEU A 179 6.48 20.36 16.24
N ASN A 180 6.48 19.49 17.26
CA ASN A 180 7.52 18.48 17.46
C ASN A 180 7.54 17.44 16.32
N THR A 181 6.35 16.99 15.87
CA THR A 181 6.20 16.07 14.74
C THR A 181 6.74 16.66 13.44
N TRP A 182 6.49 17.95 13.17
CA TRP A 182 7.02 18.61 11.99
C TRP A 182 8.52 18.94 12.04
N GLN A 183 9.11 19.06 13.23
CA GLN A 183 10.58 19.11 13.38
C GLN A 183 11.23 17.76 13.04
N ASN A 184 10.62 16.66 13.50
CA ASN A 184 11.07 15.31 13.13
C ASN A 184 10.91 15.05 11.61
N ALA A 185 9.81 15.50 11.02
CA ALA A 185 9.61 15.43 9.58
C ALA A 185 10.65 16.25 8.79
N GLU A 186 10.99 17.47 9.23
CA GLU A 186 12.04 18.30 8.62
C GLU A 186 13.39 17.58 8.62
N ALA A 187 13.79 16.98 9.74
CA ALA A 187 15.05 16.26 9.86
C ALA A 187 15.14 15.06 8.90
N LEU A 188 14.05 14.30 8.74
CA LEU A 188 13.99 13.17 7.81
C LEU A 188 13.93 13.62 6.33
N TYR A 189 13.23 14.71 6.01
CA TYR A 189 13.26 15.30 4.67
C TYR A 189 14.67 15.80 4.32
N ALA A 190 15.40 16.39 5.27
CA ALA A 190 16.79 16.80 5.08
C ALA A 190 17.71 15.60 4.81
N GLN A 191 17.56 14.50 5.56
CA GLN A 191 18.28 13.24 5.31
C GLN A 191 17.96 12.66 3.91
N ALA A 192 16.69 12.74 3.48
CA ALA A 192 16.24 12.33 2.16
C ALA A 192 16.58 13.33 1.03
N ASN A 193 17.25 14.44 1.33
CA ASN A 193 17.53 15.56 0.40
C ASN A 193 16.28 16.23 -0.21
N ASP A 194 15.10 16.05 0.38
CA ASP A 194 13.83 16.62 -0.07
C ASP A 194 13.68 18.07 0.41
N ARG A 195 14.18 19.00 -0.40
CA ARG A 195 14.10 20.44 -0.12
C ARG A 195 12.66 20.98 -0.10
N VAL A 196 11.72 20.34 -0.83
CA VAL A 196 10.30 20.73 -0.80
C VAL A 196 9.72 20.37 0.56
N GLY A 197 10.00 19.15 1.03
CA GLY A 197 9.59 18.65 2.33
C GLY A 197 10.12 19.49 3.50
N VAL A 198 11.42 19.86 3.48
CA VAL A 198 12.03 20.75 4.49
C VAL A 198 11.28 22.08 4.59
N LEU A 199 11.06 22.77 3.46
CA LEU A 199 10.34 24.06 3.45
C LEU A 199 8.88 23.90 3.91
N GLY A 200 8.20 22.84 3.46
CA GLY A 200 6.83 22.54 3.88
C GLY A 200 6.72 22.33 5.38
N SER A 201 7.61 21.53 5.97
CA SER A 201 7.69 21.32 7.41
C SER A 201 7.96 22.62 8.18
N GLN A 202 8.89 23.47 7.72
CA GLN A 202 9.18 24.76 8.36
C GLN A 202 7.97 25.72 8.35
N ILE A 203 7.21 25.74 7.25
CA ILE A 203 5.98 26.54 7.15
C ILE A 203 4.90 26.00 8.11
N ASN A 204 4.74 24.68 8.18
CA ASN A 204 3.79 24.04 9.10
C ASN A 204 4.17 24.26 10.58
N GLN A 205 5.47 24.19 10.93
CA GLN A 205 5.96 24.55 12.26
C GLN A 205 5.60 26.00 12.63
N ALA A 206 5.66 26.93 11.67
CA ALA A 206 5.24 28.31 11.92
C ALA A 206 3.72 28.44 12.19
N GLN A 207 2.89 27.64 11.53
CA GLN A 207 1.44 27.56 11.82
C GLN A 207 1.18 27.02 13.24
N ALA A 208 1.84 25.92 13.65
CA ALA A 208 1.78 25.44 15.02
C ALA A 208 2.25 26.51 16.03
N MET A 209 3.34 27.21 15.74
CA MET A 209 3.81 28.32 16.57
C MET A 209 2.79 29.47 16.65
N GLN A 210 2.06 29.80 15.57
CA GLN A 210 0.97 30.78 15.62
C GLN A 210 -0.16 30.30 16.54
N SER A 211 -0.59 29.04 16.43
CA SER A 211 -1.61 28.42 17.30
C SER A 211 -1.20 28.38 18.78
N LEU A 212 0.10 28.27 19.07
CA LEU A 212 0.68 28.36 20.42
C LEU A 212 0.90 29.81 20.92
N GLY A 213 0.51 30.83 20.14
CA GLY A 213 0.75 32.25 20.47
C GLY A 213 2.21 32.70 20.32
N LEU A 214 3.10 31.86 19.78
CA LEU A 214 4.53 32.10 19.59
C LEU A 214 4.84 32.95 18.35
N TYR A 215 4.01 33.96 18.05
CA TYR A 215 4.05 34.77 16.83
C TYR A 215 5.43 35.33 16.47
N ARG A 216 6.23 35.74 17.47
CA ARG A 216 7.62 36.23 17.25
C ARG A 216 8.55 35.14 16.71
N ARG A 217 8.38 33.87 17.14
CA ARG A 217 9.15 32.72 16.64
C ARG A 217 8.68 32.34 15.23
N ALA A 218 7.36 32.24 15.01
CA ALA A 218 6.77 31.97 13.70
C ALA A 218 7.25 32.99 12.64
N LYS A 219 7.13 34.29 12.92
CA LYS A 219 7.58 35.36 12.01
C LYS A 219 9.08 35.30 11.73
N LYS A 220 9.91 34.96 12.73
CA LYS A 220 11.36 34.78 12.53
C LYS A 220 11.64 33.63 11.55
N LEU A 221 11.02 32.47 11.77
CA LEU A 221 11.18 31.29 10.91
C LEU A 221 10.71 31.59 9.48
N LEU A 222 9.49 32.08 9.29
CA LEU A 222 8.95 32.44 7.95
C LEU A 222 9.81 33.49 7.23
N THR A 223 10.42 34.44 7.96
CA THR A 223 11.35 35.42 7.38
C THR A 223 12.63 34.75 6.89
N GLN A 224 13.19 33.80 7.65
CA GLN A 224 14.37 33.02 7.25
C GLN A 224 14.07 32.14 6.03
N VAL A 225 12.95 31.41 6.03
CA VAL A 225 12.48 30.59 4.88
C VAL A 225 12.35 31.45 3.63
N ARG A 226 11.69 32.62 3.72
CA ARG A 226 11.54 33.58 2.61
C ARG A 226 12.89 34.07 2.10
N GLN A 227 13.83 34.40 2.98
CA GLN A 227 15.16 34.88 2.58
C GLN A 227 15.96 33.79 1.84
N THR A 228 15.91 32.55 2.31
CA THR A 228 16.50 31.38 1.63
C THR A 228 15.90 31.13 0.25
N LEU A 229 14.60 31.36 0.08
CA LEU A 229 13.93 31.23 -1.23
C LEU A 229 14.28 32.38 -2.18
N LEU A 230 14.32 33.62 -1.69
CA LEU A 230 14.68 34.79 -2.51
C LEU A 230 16.14 34.75 -2.99
N ALA A 231 17.04 34.15 -2.21
CA ALA A 231 18.44 33.94 -2.59
C ALA A 231 18.67 32.83 -3.63
N GLN A 232 17.65 32.03 -3.95
CA GLN A 232 17.75 30.98 -4.97
C GLN A 232 17.38 31.52 -6.37
N PRO A 233 17.97 30.95 -7.44
CA PRO A 233 17.48 31.14 -8.80
C PRO A 233 16.01 30.74 -8.95
N ASP A 234 15.35 31.30 -9.96
CA ASP A 234 13.95 31.00 -10.23
C ASP A 234 13.77 29.52 -10.59
N SER A 235 12.83 28.89 -9.89
CA SER A 235 12.64 27.44 -9.89
C SER A 235 11.24 27.09 -9.38
N PRO A 236 10.70 25.90 -9.70
CA PRO A 236 9.44 25.43 -9.13
C PRO A 236 9.45 25.41 -7.59
N LEU A 237 10.59 25.05 -6.98
CA LEU A 237 10.79 25.09 -5.53
C LEU A 237 10.57 26.50 -4.96
N LYS A 238 11.14 27.52 -5.60
CA LYS A 238 10.98 28.93 -5.21
C LYS A 238 9.53 29.38 -5.36
N ALA A 239 8.87 29.04 -6.45
CA ALA A 239 7.46 29.38 -6.69
C ALA A 239 6.52 28.74 -5.65
N ILE A 240 6.65 27.42 -5.43
CA ILE A 240 5.85 26.67 -4.43
C ILE A 240 6.11 27.21 -3.03
N GLY A 241 7.38 27.42 -2.65
CA GLY A 241 7.76 27.93 -1.34
C GLY A 241 7.21 29.33 -1.08
N LEU A 242 7.31 30.25 -2.05
CA LEU A 242 6.77 31.61 -1.91
C LEU A 242 5.23 31.64 -1.89
N HIS A 243 4.57 30.78 -2.67
CA HIS A 243 3.11 30.61 -2.62
C HIS A 243 2.67 30.12 -1.23
N ASN A 244 3.29 29.07 -0.71
CA ASN A 244 2.96 28.50 0.60
C ASN A 244 3.22 29.49 1.75
N LEU A 245 4.27 30.32 1.65
CA LEU A 245 4.51 31.40 2.61
C LEU A 245 3.41 32.48 2.58
N GLY A 246 2.90 32.81 1.38
CA GLY A 246 1.82 33.80 1.21
C GLY A 246 0.51 33.41 1.91
N ASN A 247 0.29 32.12 2.16
CA ASN A 247 -0.89 31.60 2.86
C ASN A 247 -0.75 31.63 4.40
N VAL A 248 0.40 32.06 4.96
CA VAL A 248 0.70 32.01 6.41
C VAL A 248 1.15 33.36 6.99
N PHE A 249 1.54 34.31 6.13
CA PHE A 249 1.93 35.68 6.49
C PHE A 249 0.73 36.61 6.71
#